data_AF-A0A382YYH1-F1
#
_entry.id   AF-A0A382YYH1-F1
#
_cell.length_a   1.000
_cell.length_b   1.000
_cell.length_c   1.000
_cell.angle_alpha   90.00
_cell.angle_beta   90.00
_cell.angle_gamma   90.00
#
_symmetry.space_group_name_H-M   'P 1'
#
loop_
_entity.id
_entity.type
_entity.pdbx_description
1 polymer ?
#
loop_
_entity_poly.entity_id
_entity_poly.type
_entity_poly.pdbx_seq_one_letter_code
_entity_poly.pdbx_strand_id
1 'polypeptide(L)'
;VTQSGITYTATTLAEGVYHWHVKAIDLAGNESAYSDPRTFEVDTTAPTGLSISIDNDETYSNTTAVTLTLGAAGASHMRFKNETNGSWSSYEVYTTTKSWNLLNTQGSRTVLVQFKDEAGNETDGLTSDD
;
A
#
# COMPACT_ATOMS: atom_id res chain seq x y z
N VAL A 1 -18.03 1.53 -23.42
CA VAL A 1 -18.60 2.88 -23.65
C VAL A 1 -17.80 3.52 -24.78
N THR A 2 -18.43 3.89 -25.89
CA THR A 2 -17.78 4.66 -26.96
C THR A 2 -18.05 6.14 -26.73
N GLN A 3 -17.01 6.97 -26.68
CA GLN A 3 -17.09 8.40 -26.37
C GLN A 3 -16.21 9.20 -27.33
N SER A 4 -16.67 10.37 -27.77
CA SER A 4 -15.92 11.30 -28.62
C SER A 4 -15.29 12.42 -27.79
N GLY A 5 -14.00 12.65 -27.96
CA GLY A 5 -13.23 13.70 -27.28
C GLY A 5 -11.73 13.48 -27.40
N ILE A 6 -10.93 14.50 -27.10
CA ILE A 6 -9.46 14.39 -27.01
C ILE A 6 -8.98 13.98 -25.62
N THR A 7 -9.89 13.95 -24.65
CA THR A 7 -9.66 13.52 -23.27
C THR A 7 -10.88 12.72 -22.80
N TYR A 8 -10.63 11.63 -22.08
CA TYR A 8 -11.64 10.86 -21.37
C TYR A 8 -11.22 10.72 -19.91
N THR A 9 -12.09 11.14 -19.00
CA THR A 9 -11.87 10.98 -17.55
C THR A 9 -12.89 9.97 -17.04
N ALA A 10 -12.42 8.76 -16.69
CA ALA A 10 -13.22 7.83 -15.90
C ALA A 10 -13.29 8.33 -14.45
N THR A 11 -14.47 8.26 -13.82
CA THR A 11 -14.62 8.70 -12.41
C THR A 11 -14.22 7.60 -11.43
N THR A 12 -14.50 6.35 -11.76
CA THR A 12 -14.18 5.17 -10.96
C THR A 12 -14.16 3.95 -11.87
N LEU A 13 -13.07 3.18 -11.82
CA LEU A 13 -12.94 1.88 -12.48
C LEU A 13 -12.93 0.81 -11.39
N ALA A 14 -13.54 -0.34 -11.69
CA ALA A 14 -13.45 -1.50 -10.82
C ALA A 14 -12.06 -2.14 -10.94
N GLU A 15 -11.70 -3.00 -9.99
CA GLU A 15 -10.47 -3.79 -10.09
C GLU A 15 -10.44 -4.60 -11.40
N GLY A 16 -9.26 -4.65 -12.01
CA GLY A 16 -8.99 -5.50 -13.16
C GLY A 16 -8.12 -4.84 -14.24
N VAL A 17 -7.93 -5.59 -15.32
CA VAL A 17 -7.11 -5.18 -16.47
C VAL A 17 -7.99 -4.50 -17.51
N TYR A 18 -7.61 -3.28 -17.90
CA TYR A 18 -8.29 -2.49 -18.90
C TYR A 18 -7.47 -2.35 -20.17
N HIS A 19 -8.17 -2.44 -21.31
CA HIS A 19 -7.60 -2.16 -22.62
C HIS A 19 -8.29 -0.93 -23.20
N TRP A 20 -7.50 -0.02 -23.76
CA TRP A 20 -8.04 1.15 -24.46
C TRP A 20 -7.30 1.40 -25.77
N HIS A 21 -8.03 1.96 -26.72
CA HIS A 21 -7.55 2.41 -28.02
C HIS A 21 -8.44 3.54 -28.51
N VAL A 22 -7.96 4.29 -29.49
CA VAL A 22 -8.69 5.46 -30.03
C VAL A 22 -8.75 5.40 -31.54
N LYS A 23 -9.79 5.98 -32.13
CA LYS A 23 -9.88 6.26 -33.57
C LYS A 23 -10.32 7.71 -33.76
N ALA A 24 -9.95 8.31 -34.88
CA ALA A 24 -10.41 9.64 -35.25
C ALA A 24 -11.66 9.53 -36.13
N ILE A 25 -12.56 10.50 -36.00
CA ILE A 25 -13.71 10.69 -36.89
C ILE A 25 -13.65 12.15 -37.34
N ASP A 26 -13.68 12.40 -38.65
CA ASP A 26 -13.69 13.76 -39.19
C ASP A 26 -15.10 14.39 -39.17
N LEU A 27 -15.19 15.68 -39.55
CA LEU A 27 -16.48 16.41 -39.59
C LEU A 27 -17.48 15.84 -40.61
N ALA A 28 -17.01 15.11 -41.61
CA ALA A 28 -17.86 14.45 -42.61
C ALA A 28 -18.28 13.03 -42.17
N GLY A 29 -17.80 12.55 -41.02
CA GLY A 29 -18.08 11.22 -40.48
C GLY A 29 -17.12 10.13 -40.99
N ASN A 30 -16.03 10.47 -41.67
CA ASN A 30 -15.03 9.48 -42.06
C ASN A 30 -14.22 9.05 -40.83
N GLU A 31 -14.09 7.74 -40.64
CA GLU A 31 -13.37 7.15 -39.51
C GLU A 31 -11.96 6.68 -39.92
N SER A 32 -10.97 6.85 -39.03
CA SER A 32 -9.66 6.23 -39.17
C SER A 32 -9.67 4.76 -38.72
N ALA A 33 -8.57 4.05 -38.97
CA ALA A 33 -8.26 2.83 -38.21
C ALA A 33 -8.09 3.16 -36.71
N TYR A 34 -8.31 2.17 -35.85
CA TYR A 34 -7.95 2.28 -34.43
C TYR A 34 -6.44 2.37 -34.24
N SER A 35 -6.01 3.02 -33.16
CA SER A 35 -4.63 2.95 -32.66
C SER A 35 -4.30 1.54 -32.16
N ASP A 36 -3.01 1.28 -31.95
CA ASP A 36 -2.59 0.13 -31.16
C ASP A 36 -3.23 0.17 -29.77
N PRO A 37 -3.61 -0.99 -29.21
CA PRO A 37 -4.16 -1.06 -27.88
C PRO A 37 -3.11 -0.69 -26.83
N ARG A 38 -3.58 -0.02 -25.78
CA ARG A 38 -2.85 0.24 -24.55
C ARG A 38 -3.52 -0.53 -23.42
N THR A 39 -2.73 -0.88 -22.40
CA THR A 39 -3.20 -1.69 -21.27
C THR A 39 -2.73 -1.07 -19.97
N PHE A 40 -3.60 -1.08 -18.97
CA PHE A 40 -3.28 -0.73 -17.60
C PHE A 40 -4.12 -1.58 -16.65
N GLU A 41 -3.66 -1.68 -15.41
CA GLU A 41 -4.33 -2.40 -14.34
C GLU A 41 -4.87 -1.40 -13.32
N VAL A 42 -6.07 -1.68 -12.83
CA VAL A 42 -6.67 -0.99 -11.71
C VAL A 42 -6.62 -1.96 -10.54
N ASP A 43 -5.88 -1.60 -9.52
CA ASP A 43 -5.80 -2.35 -8.27
C ASP A 43 -6.31 -1.46 -7.14
N THR A 44 -7.38 -1.94 -6.49
CA THR A 44 -8.03 -1.28 -5.36
C THR A 44 -7.92 -2.11 -4.07
N THR A 45 -7.18 -3.21 -4.10
CA THR A 45 -7.12 -4.19 -3.03
C THR A 45 -5.92 -3.92 -2.14
N ALA A 46 -6.19 -3.37 -0.96
CA ALA A 46 -5.15 -3.09 0.02
C ALA A 46 -4.56 -4.38 0.65
N PRO A 47 -3.33 -4.34 1.20
CA PRO A 47 -2.74 -5.48 1.89
C PRO A 47 -3.63 -6.05 3.00
N THR A 48 -3.66 -7.38 3.15
CA THR A 48 -4.52 -8.08 4.14
C THR A 48 -3.72 -9.03 5.03
N GLY A 49 -4.38 -9.64 6.03
CA GLY A 49 -3.73 -10.62 6.91
C GLY A 49 -2.63 -10.01 7.77
N LEU A 50 -2.84 -8.79 8.26
CA LEU A 50 -1.83 -8.04 8.98
C LEU A 50 -1.49 -8.66 10.33
N SER A 51 -0.21 -8.82 10.61
CA SER A 51 0.31 -9.14 11.93
C SER A 51 1.58 -8.35 12.22
N ILE A 52 1.72 -7.93 13.47
CA ILE A 52 2.95 -7.34 13.99
C ILE A 52 3.12 -7.79 15.44
N SER A 53 4.30 -8.31 15.77
CA SER A 53 4.68 -8.65 17.14
C SER A 53 6.06 -8.15 17.46
N ILE A 54 6.28 -7.79 18.73
CA ILE A 54 7.56 -7.37 19.28
C ILE A 54 8.21 -8.59 19.93
N ASP A 55 9.47 -8.88 19.58
CA ASP A 55 10.28 -9.95 20.16
C ASP A 55 9.55 -11.32 20.24
N ASN A 56 8.75 -11.67 19.21
CA ASN A 56 7.88 -12.85 19.16
C ASN A 56 6.81 -12.93 20.26
N ASP A 57 6.12 -11.81 20.51
CA ASP A 57 5.06 -11.69 21.52
C ASP A 57 5.58 -11.88 22.95
N GLU A 58 6.85 -11.53 23.21
CA GLU A 58 7.34 -11.40 24.57
C GLU A 58 6.54 -10.33 25.32
N THR A 59 6.00 -10.69 26.48
CA THR A 59 5.19 -9.79 27.29
C THR A 59 5.98 -8.62 27.86
N TYR A 60 7.31 -8.74 27.97
CA TYR A 60 8.17 -7.70 28.53
C TYR A 60 9.56 -7.74 27.88
N SER A 61 9.89 -6.72 27.09
CA SER A 61 11.27 -6.47 26.67
C SER A 61 11.92 -5.42 27.59
N ASN A 62 13.05 -5.73 28.21
CA ASN A 62 13.82 -4.77 29.02
C ASN A 62 14.78 -3.92 28.16
N THR A 63 14.77 -4.12 26.85
CA THR A 63 15.63 -3.44 25.89
C THR A 63 14.81 -2.55 24.97
N THR A 64 15.42 -1.47 24.50
CA THR A 64 14.80 -0.62 23.47
C THR A 64 15.04 -1.15 22.06
N ALA A 65 16.10 -1.93 21.86
CA ALA A 65 16.36 -2.63 20.61
C ALA A 65 15.56 -3.93 20.59
N VAL A 66 14.59 -4.02 19.69
CA VAL A 66 13.66 -5.15 19.53
C VAL A 66 13.64 -5.62 18.09
N THR A 67 13.16 -6.85 17.89
CA THR A 67 12.86 -7.38 16.56
C THR A 67 11.36 -7.43 16.35
N LEU A 68 10.87 -6.74 15.32
CA LEU A 68 9.49 -6.82 14.88
C LEU A 68 9.34 -8.01 13.93
N THR A 69 8.38 -8.88 14.19
CA THR A 69 7.92 -9.91 13.27
C THR A 69 6.65 -9.43 12.58
N LEU A 70 6.60 -9.51 11.25
CA LEU A 70 5.61 -8.82 10.42
C LEU A 70 4.95 -9.79 9.43
N GLY A 71 3.63 -9.70 9.29
CA GLY A 71 2.85 -10.39 8.28
C GLY A 71 1.95 -9.42 7.54
N ALA A 72 1.98 -9.46 6.22
CA ALA A 72 1.03 -8.76 5.36
C ALA A 72 1.00 -9.43 3.99
N ALA A 73 -0.17 -9.92 3.58
CA ALA A 73 -0.39 -10.45 2.24
C ALA A 73 -0.63 -9.30 1.26
N GLY A 74 0.11 -9.26 0.16
CA GLY A 74 0.00 -8.22 -0.87
C GLY A 74 0.80 -6.94 -0.61
N ALA A 75 1.52 -6.84 0.51
CA ALA A 75 2.38 -5.69 0.77
C ALA A 75 3.69 -5.74 -0.04
N SER A 76 4.09 -4.61 -0.63
CA SER A 76 5.42 -4.41 -1.24
C SER A 76 6.30 -3.46 -0.43
N HIS A 77 5.68 -2.55 0.33
CA HIS A 77 6.36 -1.58 1.17
C HIS A 77 5.75 -1.52 2.58
N MET A 78 6.53 -1.01 3.53
CA MET A 78 6.10 -0.79 4.90
C MET A 78 6.76 0.45 5.51
N ARG A 79 6.16 1.03 6.54
CA ARG A 79 6.75 2.09 7.38
C ARG A 79 6.28 1.97 8.82
N PHE A 80 7.02 2.59 9.74
CA PHE A 80 6.82 2.41 11.18
C PHE A 80 6.77 3.74 11.91
N LYS A 81 6.12 3.75 13.07
CA LYS A 81 6.28 4.80 14.08
C LYS A 81 6.17 4.21 15.48
N ASN A 82 6.86 4.86 16.40
CA ASN A 82 6.64 4.66 17.83
C ASN A 82 5.50 5.57 18.28
N GLU A 83 4.65 5.06 19.15
CA GLU A 83 3.51 5.77 19.74
C GLU A 83 2.46 6.23 18.71
N THR A 84 1.19 6.28 19.13
CA THR A 84 0.09 6.69 18.25
C THR A 84 0.28 8.11 17.69
N ASN A 85 0.93 9.00 18.45
CA ASN A 85 1.21 10.39 18.09
C ASN A 85 2.62 10.61 17.51
N GLY A 86 3.41 9.54 17.28
CA GLY A 86 4.75 9.66 16.70
C GLY A 86 4.76 10.02 15.21
N SER A 87 5.97 10.29 14.72
CA SER A 87 6.21 10.54 13.30
C SER A 87 6.51 9.24 12.56
N TRP A 88 5.90 9.09 11.38
CA TRP A 88 6.18 7.97 10.48
C TRP A 88 7.60 8.03 9.93
N SER A 89 8.26 6.88 9.88
CA SER A 89 9.45 6.69 9.07
C SER A 89 9.14 6.85 7.57
N SER A 90 10.18 6.97 6.77
CA SER A 90 10.06 6.76 5.33
C SER A 90 9.58 5.33 5.03
N TYR A 91 8.91 5.15 3.90
CA TYR A 91 8.60 3.83 3.36
C TYR A 91 9.88 3.08 3.01
N GLU A 92 9.91 1.81 3.35
CA GLU A 92 10.94 0.84 2.97
C GLU A 92 10.29 -0.42 2.37
N VAL A 93 11.10 -1.27 1.74
CA VAL A 93 10.61 -2.52 1.15
C VAL A 93 10.09 -3.45 2.24
N TYR A 94 8.96 -4.12 1.99
CA TYR A 94 8.37 -5.06 2.93
C TYR A 94 9.30 -6.25 3.19
N THR A 95 9.52 -6.54 4.47
CA THR A 95 10.19 -7.75 4.96
C THR A 95 9.38 -8.33 6.12
N THR A 96 9.55 -9.63 6.38
CA THR A 96 8.86 -10.31 7.49
C THR A 96 9.48 -10.03 8.86
N THR A 97 10.66 -9.39 8.89
CA THR A 97 11.38 -9.04 10.12
C THR A 97 12.06 -7.69 10.02
N LYS A 98 12.04 -6.90 11.10
CA LYS A 98 12.68 -5.58 11.18
C LYS A 98 13.29 -5.33 12.55
N SER A 99 14.56 -4.93 12.60
CA SER A 99 15.15 -4.38 13.82
C SER A 99 14.63 -2.97 14.07
N TRP A 100 14.13 -2.72 15.28
CA TRP A 100 13.44 -1.49 15.64
C TRP A 100 13.91 -0.98 17.01
N ASN A 101 13.90 0.35 17.18
CA ASN A 101 14.26 0.99 18.45
C ASN A 101 13.03 1.66 19.04
N LEU A 102 12.59 1.19 20.20
CA LEU A 102 11.55 1.80 21.03
C LEU A 102 12.08 3.07 21.69
N LEU A 103 11.19 4.03 21.97
CA LEU A 103 11.58 5.32 22.54
C LEU A 103 11.81 5.28 24.05
N ASN A 104 11.19 4.33 24.75
CA ASN A 104 11.20 4.25 26.21
C ASN A 104 11.65 2.86 26.67
N THR A 105 12.27 2.79 27.85
CA THR A 105 12.71 1.53 28.46
C THR A 105 11.67 0.90 29.38
N GLN A 106 10.55 1.60 29.67
CA GLN A 106 9.50 1.20 30.61
C GLN A 106 8.15 1.81 30.22
N GLY A 107 7.06 1.16 30.65
CA GLY A 107 5.67 1.53 30.33
C GLY A 107 5.17 0.87 29.05
N SER A 108 3.88 1.03 28.75
CA SER A 108 3.30 0.48 27.52
C SER A 108 3.93 1.15 26.30
N ARG A 109 4.61 0.38 25.44
CA ARG A 109 5.24 0.88 24.22
C ARG A 109 4.45 0.39 23.03
N THR A 110 3.94 1.33 22.24
CA THR A 110 3.15 1.00 21.05
C THR A 110 3.99 1.18 19.79
N VAL A 111 4.01 0.18 18.92
CA VAL A 111 4.58 0.27 17.58
C VAL A 111 3.45 0.17 16.56
N LEU A 112 3.39 1.14 15.66
CA LEU A 112 2.46 1.12 14.53
C LEU A 112 3.25 0.82 13.25
N VAL A 113 2.65 0.02 12.39
CA VAL A 113 3.14 -0.29 11.06
C VAL A 113 2.06 0.06 10.05
N GLN A 114 2.47 0.59 8.90
CA GLN A 114 1.60 0.72 7.75
C GLN A 114 2.22 -0.02 6.58
N PHE A 115 1.43 -0.88 5.97
CA PHE A 115 1.79 -1.64 4.78
C PHE A 115 1.19 -0.98 3.55
N LYS A 116 1.90 -1.09 2.43
CA LYS A 116 1.48 -0.56 1.14
C LYS A 116 1.83 -1.55 0.04
N ASP A 117 0.95 -1.72 -0.93
CA ASP A 117 1.22 -2.55 -2.12
C ASP A 117 1.93 -1.76 -3.24
N GLU A 118 2.06 -2.37 -4.41
CA GLU A 118 2.70 -1.75 -5.59
C GLU A 118 1.80 -0.70 -6.26
N ALA A 119 0.48 -0.82 -6.11
CA ALA A 119 -0.51 0.12 -6.61
C ALA A 119 -0.67 1.37 -5.72
N GLY A 120 -0.12 1.32 -4.50
CA GLY A 120 -0.19 2.37 -3.50
C GLY A 120 -1.37 2.26 -2.54
N ASN A 121 -2.10 1.14 -2.52
CA ASN A 121 -3.14 0.91 -1.52
C ASN A 121 -2.48 0.61 -0.16
N GLU A 122 -2.98 1.24 0.90
CA GLU A 122 -2.37 1.20 2.24
C GLU A 122 -3.27 0.46 3.25
N THR A 123 -2.67 -0.20 4.24
CA THR A 123 -3.38 -0.78 5.40
C THR A 123 -2.55 -0.65 6.66
N ASP A 124 -3.20 -0.24 7.75
CA ASP A 124 -2.56 0.03 9.04
C ASP A 124 -2.65 -1.17 9.99
N GLY A 125 -1.58 -1.45 10.72
CA GLY A 125 -1.50 -2.40 11.82
C GLY A 125 -0.84 -1.78 13.05
N LEU A 126 -1.08 -2.34 14.25
CA LEU A 126 -0.44 -1.90 15.49
C LEU A 126 -0.20 -3.07 16.43
N THR A 127 0.79 -2.93 17.31
CA THR A 127 1.01 -3.79 18.47
C THR A 127 1.53 -2.96 19.64
N SER A 128 1.39 -3.49 20.85
CA SER A 128 1.90 -2.90 22.07
C SER A 128 2.49 -3.98 22.96
N ASP A 129 3.59 -3.66 23.63
CA ASP A 129 4.00 -4.37 24.82
C ASP A 129 3.42 -3.68 26.07
N ASP A 130 3.20 -4.46 27.15
CA ASP A 130 2.70 -3.99 28.44
C ASP A 130 3.82 -3.92 29.50
#